data_AF-A0A5E4I3D2-F1
#
_entry.id   AF-A0A5E4I3D2-F1
#
_cell.length_a   1.000
_cell.length_b   1.000
_cell.length_c   1.000
_cell.angle_alpha   90.00
_cell.angle_beta   90.00
_cell.angle_gamma   90.00
#
_symmetry.space_group_name_H-M   'P 1'
#
loop_
_entity.id
_entity.type
_entity.pdbx_description
1 polymer ?
#
loop_
_entity_poly.entity_id
_entity_poly.type
_entity_poly.pdbx_seq_one_letter_code
_entity_poly.pdbx_strand_id
1 'polypeptide(L)' 'MTLRNKKILVTGAGDFIGSHLIEKFVYLGAEVTTFVRYNSQNNFRLIEILPNKSRKISKEVVGLETKN' A
#
# COMPACT_ATOMS: atom_id res chain seq x y z
N MET A 1 7.86 10.31 -15.96
CA MET A 1 6.49 9.76 -15.91
C MET A 1 5.61 10.70 -15.08
N THR A 2 4.40 11.03 -15.54
CA THR A 2 3.51 11.98 -14.85
C THR A 2 2.46 11.23 -14.02
N LEU A 3 2.64 11.18 -12.70
CA LEU A 3 1.76 10.44 -11.77
C LEU A 3 0.83 11.31 -10.92
N ARG A 4 0.95 12.64 -11.03
CA ARG A 4 0.10 13.58 -10.30
C ARG A 4 -1.38 13.31 -10.60
N ASN A 5 -2.18 13.16 -9.53
CA ASN A 5 -3.62 12.90 -9.58
C ASN A 5 -4.01 11.61 -10.33
N LYS A 6 -3.09 10.65 -10.48
CA LYS A 6 -3.42 9.31 -10.98
C LYS A 6 -3.82 8.41 -9.82
N LYS A 7 -4.83 7.57 -10.03
CA LYS A 7 -5.21 6.50 -9.10
C LYS A 7 -4.41 5.24 -9.43
N ILE A 8 -3.72 4.69 -8.46
CA ILE A 8 -2.83 3.53 -8.61
C ILE A 8 -3.23 2.50 -7.56
N LEU A 9 -3.47 1.26 -8.00
CA LEU A 9 -3.63 0.11 -7.11
C LEU A 9 -2.31 -0.66 -7.04
N VAL A 10 -1.82 -0.91 -5.82
CA VAL A 10 -0.60 -1.70 -5.57
C VAL A 10 -0.95 -2.93 -4.75
N THR A 11 -0.81 -4.11 -5.34
CA THR A 11 -0.91 -5.40 -4.64
C THR A 11 0.46 -5.83 -4.11
N GLY A 12 0.50 -6.56 -2.98
CA GLY A 12 1.78 -6.94 -2.37
C GLY A 12 2.49 -5.78 -1.67
N ALA A 13 1.75 -4.72 -1.36
CA ALA A 13 2.26 -3.46 -0.82
C ALA A 13 2.99 -3.56 0.53
N GLY A 14 2.73 -4.62 1.30
CA GLY A 14 3.16 -4.74 2.69
C GLY A 14 4.62 -5.14 2.91
N ASP A 15 5.40 -5.34 1.84
CA ASP A 15 6.81 -5.73 1.90
C ASP A 15 7.77 -4.54 1.70
N PHE A 16 9.08 -4.82 1.73
CA PHE A 16 10.12 -3.79 1.65
C PHE A 16 10.09 -3.01 0.34
N ILE A 17 9.91 -3.68 -0.81
CA ILE A 17 9.92 -3.01 -2.11
C ILE A 17 8.61 -2.26 -2.33
N GLY A 18 7.49 -2.90 -1.99
CA GLY A 18 6.15 -2.32 -2.08
C GLY A 18 6.03 -1.04 -1.27
N SER A 19 6.52 -1.01 -0.03
CA SER A 19 6.43 0.17 0.82
C SER A 19 7.17 1.38 0.25
N HIS A 20 8.38 1.18 -0.28
CA HIS A 20 9.17 2.25 -0.91
C HIS A 20 8.57 2.70 -2.25
N LEU A 21 8.01 1.78 -3.03
CA LEU A 21 7.32 2.11 -4.27
C LEU A 21 6.11 3.01 -4.01
N ILE A 22 5.32 2.67 -2.99
CA ILE A 22 4.15 3.43 -2.57
C ILE A 22 4.56 4.83 -2.09
N GLU A 23 5.60 4.91 -1.27
CA GLU A 23 6.16 6.20 -0.84
C GLU A 23 6.54 7.07 -2.05
N LYS A 24 7.19 6.48 -3.05
CA LYS A 24 7.56 7.20 -4.27
C LYS A 24 6.35 7.66 -5.08
N PHE A 25 5.30 6.84 -5.22
CA PHE A 25 4.09 7.21 -5.94
C PHE A 25 3.34 8.36 -5.27
N VAL A 26 3.22 8.32 -3.94
CA VAL A 26 2.63 9.40 -3.15
C VAL A 26 3.46 10.68 -3.30
N TYR A 27 4.79 10.58 -3.21
CA TYR A 27 5.69 11.72 -3.44
C TYR A 27 5.49 12.36 -4.82
N LEU A 28 5.20 11.55 -5.84
CA LEU A 28 4.91 12.01 -7.19
C LEU A 28 3.47 12.54 -7.37
N GLY A 29 2.66 12.56 -6.32
CA GLY A 29 1.31 13.14 -6.27
C GLY A 29 0.19 12.19 -6.67
N ALA A 30 0.45 10.89 -6.74
CA ALA A 30 -0.56 9.87 -7.00
C ALA A 30 -1.51 9.66 -5.80
N GLU A 31 -2.69 9.14 -6.10
CA GLU A 31 -3.60 8.53 -5.14
C GLU A 31 -3.39 7.02 -5.18
N VAL A 32 -3.02 6.43 -4.04
CA VAL A 32 -2.55 5.05 -4.00
C VAL A 32 -3.48 4.22 -3.13
N THR A 33 -4.04 3.17 -3.68
CA THR A 33 -4.73 2.13 -2.91
C THR A 33 -3.80 0.94 -2.80
N THR A 34 -3.67 0.38 -1.61
CA THR A 34 -2.72 -0.69 -1.31
C THR A 34 -3.47 -1.92 -0.82
N PHE A 35 -3.17 -3.06 -1.42
CA PHE A 35 -3.68 -4.36 -1.00
C PHE A 35 -2.55 -5.09 -0.27
N VAL A 36 -2.76 -5.31 1.02
CA VAL A 36 -1.85 -6.09 1.86
C VAL A 36 -2.46 -7.45 2.15
N ARG A 37 -1.62 -8.48 2.13
CA ARG A 37 -2.04 -9.82 2.53
C ARG A 37 -2.26 -9.86 4.04
N TYR A 38 -3.37 -10.46 4.46
CA TYR A 38 -3.60 -10.79 5.86
C TYR A 38 -2.41 -11.51 6.48
N ASN A 39 -2.15 -11.21 7.75
CA ASN A 39 -1.12 -11.86 8.56
C ASN A 39 -1.61 -12.04 10.00
N SER A 40 -0.97 -12.94 10.75
CA SER A 40 -1.37 -13.28 12.13
C SER A 40 -1.24 -12.12 13.12
N GLN A 41 -0.47 -11.09 12.80
CA GLN A 41 -0.30 -9.89 13.63
C GLN A 41 -1.38 -8.84 13.35
N ASN A 42 -2.28 -9.08 12.38
CA ASN A 42 -3.37 -8.19 12.00
C ASN A 42 -2.95 -6.72 11.77
N ASN A 43 -1.80 -6.53 11.12
CA ASN A 43 -1.25 -5.21 10.82
C ASN A 43 -1.03 -5.02 9.30
N PHE A 44 -0.84 -3.77 8.87
CA PHE A 44 -0.52 -3.44 7.48
C PHE A 44 1.00 -3.50 7.17
N ARG A 45 1.79 -4.16 8.03
CA ARG A 45 3.25 -4.31 7.90
C ARG A 45 3.95 -2.95 7.76
N LEU A 46 4.90 -2.81 6.81
CA LEU A 46 5.67 -1.58 6.62
C LEU A 46 4.82 -0.36 6.20
N ILE A 47 3.58 -0.57 5.76
CA ILE A 47 2.68 0.52 5.38
C ILE A 47 2.19 1.33 6.60
N GLU A 48 2.30 0.81 7.82
CA GLU A 48 1.91 1.55 9.04
C GLU A 48 2.92 2.62 9.43
N ILE A 49 4.19 2.43 9.10
CA ILE A 49 5.29 3.31 9.51
C ILE A 49 5.70 4.31 8.42
N LEU A 50 4.99 4.34 7.28
CA LEU A 50 5.25 5.33 6.24
C LEU A 50 5.00 6.74 6.79
N PRO A 51 5.86 7.71 6.46
CA PRO A 51 5.75 9.06 7.01
C PRO A 51 4.36 9.68 6.73
N ASN A 52 3.83 10.38 7.74
CA ASN A 52 2.46 10.91 7.87
C ASN A 52 2.00 11.91 6.77
N LYS A 53 2.79 12.12 5.70
CA LYS A 53 2.41 12.91 4.52
C LYS A 53 1.58 12.12 3.51
N SER A 54 1.38 10.83 3.76
CA SER A 54 0.66 9.90 2.90
C SER A 54 -0.87 9.96 3.05
N ARG A 55 -1.45 11.17 3.04
CA ARG A 55 -2.91 11.39 3.09
C ARG A 55 -3.70 10.75 1.94
N LYS A 56 -3.01 10.20 0.94
CA LYS A 56 -3.58 9.58 -0.25
C LYS A 56 -3.42 8.05 -0.31
N ILE A 57 -3.06 7.39 0.80
CA ILE A 57 -2.99 5.92 0.87
C ILE A 57 -4.28 5.36 1.47
N SER A 58 -5.05 4.63 0.67
CA SER A 58 -6.10 3.73 1.16
C SER A 58 -5.52 2.33 1.33
N LYS A 59 -5.90 1.61 2.40
CA LYS A 59 -5.37 0.28 2.72
C LYS A 59 -6.51 -0.71 2.76
N GLU A 60 -6.36 -1.83 2.07
CA GLU A 60 -7.33 -2.92 2.03
C GLU A 60 -6.60 -4.23 2.33
N VAL A 61 -7.28 -5.11 3.07
CA VAL A 61 -6.75 -6.43 3.41
C VAL A 61 -7.37 -7.46 2.47
N VAL A 62 -6.52 -8.19 1.76
CA VAL A 62 -6.96 -9.33 0.96
C VAL A 62 -6.95 -10.57 1.85
N GLY A 63 -8.14 -11.10 2.14
CA GLY A 63 -8.32 -12.35 2.86
C GLY A 63 -7.74 -13.52 2.09
N LEU A 64 -7.18 -14.48 2.81
CA LEU A 64 -6.90 -15.80 2.25
C LEU A 64 -8.18 -16.60 2.39
N GLU A 65 -8.85 -16.92 1.28
CA GLU A 65 -9.66 -18.13 1.25
C GLU A 65 -8.68 -19.29 1.45
N THR A 66 -8.54 -19.76 2.68
CA THR A 66 -7.97 -21.06 2.94
C THR A 66 -8.93 -22.07 2.32
N LYS A 67 -8.63 -22.51 1.09
CA LYS A 67 -9.16 -23.78 0.60
C LYS A 67 -8.61 -24.85 1.55
N ASN A 68 -9.51 -25.36 2.40
CA ASN A 68 -9.30 -26.52 3.25
C ASN A 68 -8.75 -27.70 2.45
#